data_AF-A5C3B9-F1
#
_entry.id   AF-A5C3B9-F1
#
_cell.length_a   1.000
_cell.length_b   1.000
_cell.length_c   1.000
_cell.angle_alpha   90.00
_cell.angle_beta   90.00
_cell.angle_gamma   90.00
#
_symmetry.space_group_name_H-M   'P 1'
#
loop_
_entity.id
_entity.type
_entity.pdbx_description
1 polymer ?
#
loop_
_entity_poly.entity_id
_entity_poly.type
_entity_poly.pdbx_seq_one_letter_code
_entity_poly.pdbx_strand_id
1 'polypeptide(L)'
;MKQDAEAYVKKCDKCQRYTPIPHMPSETLNPIKSLWPFAQWRIDIVGLLPIVVAQKKFLLVATDYFSKWVEAKAYTSIKDKDITKFVWKNIVYRFGIPQTIIVDNGPQFDSAAFRTFCSELKIKNLYSTPWYPQSNGQTTPRRPTAPFTLAYGMDKIIPMEIGMPTTQTAMQGQKDENQELGKHLDWEDEVRENASIRMVGYQQKTAAHYNRKARPRTFKVGTLVLRKIFENTVENRVGKLQANWEGPYIVSKASESGTYHLQKLDGTPFLRPWNVFNLKQYYQ
;
A
#
# COMPACT_ATOMS: atom_id res chain seq x y z
N MET A 1 29.86 29.81 -21.49
CA MET A 1 29.76 28.58 -22.32
C MET A 1 29.06 27.42 -21.62
N LYS A 2 29.56 26.89 -20.48
CA LYS A 2 28.90 25.77 -19.78
C LYS A 2 27.49 26.12 -19.27
N GLN A 3 27.34 27.28 -18.62
CA GLN A 3 26.05 27.75 -18.12
C GLN A 3 25.05 28.01 -19.26
N ASP A 4 25.51 28.57 -20.38
CA ASP A 4 24.67 28.83 -21.55
C ASP A 4 24.17 27.54 -22.18
N ALA A 5 25.05 26.53 -22.31
CA ALA A 5 24.68 25.21 -22.79
C ALA A 5 23.69 24.52 -21.85
N GLU A 6 23.89 24.61 -20.52
CA GLU A 6 22.96 24.08 -19.52
C GLU A 6 21.59 24.77 -19.60
N ALA A 7 21.57 26.10 -19.72
CA ALA A 7 20.33 26.86 -19.87
C ALA A 7 19.58 26.52 -21.17
N TYR A 8 20.31 26.36 -22.28
CA TYR A 8 19.75 25.97 -23.56
C TYR A 8 19.14 24.57 -23.52
N VAL A 9 19.89 23.57 -23.01
CA VAL A 9 19.41 22.19 -22.89
C VAL A 9 18.20 22.10 -21.94
N LYS A 10 18.19 22.89 -20.86
CA LYS A 10 17.08 22.92 -19.90
C LYS A 10 15.76 23.37 -20.54
N LYS A 11 15.81 24.29 -21.51
CA LYS A 11 14.63 24.82 -22.23
C LYS A 11 14.26 24.03 -23.48
N CYS A 12 15.17 23.21 -24.01
CA CYS A 12 14.91 22.41 -25.19
C CYS A 12 13.78 21.39 -24.96
N ASP A 13 12.66 21.55 -25.68
CA ASP A 13 11.48 20.69 -25.57
C ASP A 13 11.79 19.21 -25.83
N LYS A 14 12.59 18.91 -26.87
CA LYS A 14 13.01 17.54 -27.18
C LYS A 14 13.85 16.95 -26.05
N CYS A 15 14.83 17.68 -25.51
CA CYS A 15 15.65 17.19 -24.39
C CYS A 15 14.79 16.91 -23.16
N GLN A 16 13.80 17.77 -22.89
CA GLN A 16 12.84 17.58 -21.80
C GLN A 16 11.93 16.37 -22.04
N ARG A 17 11.37 16.14 -23.24
CA ARG A 17 10.46 15.00 -23.47
C ARG A 17 11.15 13.63 -23.39
N TYR A 18 12.43 13.56 -23.76
CA TYR A 18 13.20 12.31 -23.81
C TYR A 18 14.06 12.05 -22.56
N THR A 19 14.08 12.98 -21.59
CA THR A 19 14.87 12.78 -20.36
C THR A 19 14.48 11.47 -19.68
N PRO A 20 15.45 10.68 -19.17
CA PRO A 20 15.16 9.48 -18.39
C PRO A 20 14.25 9.76 -17.20
N ILE A 21 13.44 8.77 -16.81
CA ILE A 21 12.59 8.87 -15.64
C ILE A 21 13.45 8.71 -14.38
N PRO A 22 13.48 9.68 -13.46
CA PRO A 22 14.20 9.52 -12.20
C PRO A 22 13.58 8.38 -11.38
N HIS A 23 14.40 7.44 -10.93
CA HIS A 23 13.97 6.36 -10.03
C HIS A 23 14.00 6.74 -8.55
N MET A 24 14.31 8.01 -8.25
CA MET A 24 14.41 8.53 -6.90
C MET A 24 13.03 8.99 -6.38
N PRO A 25 12.69 8.66 -5.12
CA PRO A 25 11.47 9.14 -4.48
C PRO A 25 11.35 10.66 -4.47
N SER A 26 10.15 11.14 -4.74
CA SER A 26 9.81 12.57 -4.69
C SER A 26 9.08 12.98 -3.41
N GLU A 27 8.91 12.05 -2.48
CA GLU A 27 8.31 12.26 -1.16
C GLU A 27 9.08 11.45 -0.12
N THR A 28 8.99 11.88 1.13
CA THR A 28 9.46 11.08 2.26
C THR A 28 8.45 9.99 2.59
N LEU A 29 8.94 8.82 2.99
CA LEU A 29 8.09 7.73 3.43
C LEU A 29 7.43 8.08 4.76
N ASN A 30 6.09 8.11 4.77
CA ASN A 30 5.29 8.23 5.98
C ASN A 30 5.01 6.82 6.52
N PRO A 31 5.65 6.41 7.62
CA PRO A 31 5.44 5.08 8.19
C PRO A 31 4.02 4.99 8.75
N ILE A 32 3.27 3.98 8.31
CA ILE A 32 1.92 3.69 8.79
C ILE A 32 2.05 2.94 10.12
N LYS A 33 1.53 3.55 11.19
CA LYS A 33 1.51 2.94 12.52
C LYS A 33 0.16 2.25 12.73
N SER A 34 0.17 0.94 12.99
CA SER A 34 -0.95 0.24 13.61
C SER A 34 -0.50 -0.22 14.99
N LEU A 35 -1.26 0.14 16.03
CA LEU A 35 -0.93 -0.17 17.42
C LEU A 35 -1.58 -1.48 17.89
N TRP A 36 -2.62 -1.95 17.18
CA TRP A 36 -3.44 -3.08 17.60
C TRP A 36 -3.70 -4.02 16.41
N PRO A 37 -3.82 -5.35 16.64
CA PRO A 37 -4.30 -6.29 15.63
C PRO A 37 -5.65 -5.85 15.03
N PHE A 38 -5.82 -6.08 13.73
CA PHE A 38 -7.06 -5.91 12.97
C PHE A 38 -7.63 -4.48 12.86
N ALA A 39 -6.97 -3.49 13.47
CA ALA A 39 -7.36 -2.09 13.36
C ALA A 39 -7.12 -1.51 11.95
N GLN A 40 -6.11 -2.01 11.25
CA GLN A 40 -5.71 -1.50 9.94
C GLN A 40 -5.41 -2.63 8.96
N TRP A 41 -6.07 -2.60 7.80
CA TRP A 41 -5.91 -3.64 6.78
C TRP A 41 -5.38 -3.04 5.48
N ARG A 42 -4.44 -3.72 4.84
CA ARG A 42 -4.08 -3.48 3.44
C ARG A 42 -4.84 -4.45 2.56
N ILE A 43 -5.48 -3.99 1.51
CA ILE A 43 -6.10 -4.85 0.49
C ILE A 43 -5.39 -4.65 -0.84
N ASP A 44 -5.05 -5.75 -1.49
CA ASP A 44 -4.31 -5.78 -2.75
C ASP A 44 -4.93 -6.81 -3.71
N ILE A 45 -4.79 -6.56 -5.01
CA ILE A 45 -5.20 -7.49 -6.07
C ILE A 45 -3.95 -8.09 -6.67
N VAL A 46 -3.77 -9.40 -6.46
CA VAL A 46 -2.75 -10.18 -7.13
C VAL A 46 -3.35 -10.75 -8.42
N GLY A 47 -2.82 -10.36 -9.57
CA GLY A 47 -3.39 -10.69 -10.89
C GLY A 47 -2.43 -11.39 -11.86
N LEU A 48 -3.03 -11.99 -12.90
CA LEU A 48 -2.37 -12.78 -13.96
C LEU A 48 -1.67 -14.04 -13.44
N LEU A 49 -2.33 -14.76 -12.53
CA LEU A 49 -1.89 -16.10 -12.14
C LEU A 49 -2.22 -17.12 -13.24
N PRO A 50 -1.40 -18.18 -13.40
CA PRO A 50 -1.72 -19.28 -14.31
C PRO A 50 -3.11 -19.82 -13.98
N ILE A 51 -3.87 -20.14 -15.02
CA ILE A 51 -5.28 -20.51 -14.89
C ILE A 51 -5.35 -21.84 -14.10
N VAL A 52 -5.95 -21.78 -12.91
CA VAL A 52 -6.28 -22.96 -12.09
C VAL A 52 -7.76 -23.31 -12.30
N VAL A 53 -8.18 -24.45 -11.75
CA VAL A 53 -9.57 -24.95 -11.70
C VAL A 53 -10.58 -23.80 -11.56
N ALA A 54 -11.63 -23.82 -12.40
CA ALA A 54 -12.69 -22.80 -12.49
C ALA A 54 -12.26 -21.41 -13.03
N GLN A 55 -11.18 -21.32 -13.82
CA GLN A 55 -10.77 -20.11 -14.55
C GLN A 55 -10.47 -18.88 -13.68
N LYS A 56 -10.17 -19.08 -12.39
CA LYS A 56 -9.83 -18.00 -11.47
C LYS A 56 -8.40 -17.54 -11.74
N LYS A 57 -8.23 -16.22 -11.95
CA LYS A 57 -6.95 -15.62 -12.36
C LYS A 57 -6.52 -14.42 -11.50
N PHE A 58 -7.37 -14.03 -10.55
CA PHE A 58 -7.09 -12.96 -9.60
C PHE A 58 -7.25 -13.45 -8.17
N LEU A 59 -6.46 -12.88 -7.27
CA LEU A 59 -6.52 -13.09 -5.83
C LEU A 59 -6.73 -11.73 -5.16
N LEU A 60 -7.80 -11.60 -4.40
CA LEU A 60 -7.99 -10.48 -3.50
C LEU A 60 -7.38 -10.88 -2.16
N VAL A 61 -6.39 -10.11 -1.72
CA VAL A 61 -5.62 -10.39 -0.49
C VAL A 61 -5.76 -9.22 0.45
N ALA A 62 -6.20 -9.48 1.68
CA ALA A 62 -6.17 -8.54 2.78
C ALA A 62 -5.11 -8.97 3.78
N THR A 63 -4.27 -8.04 4.21
CA THR A 63 -3.23 -8.27 5.22
C THR A 63 -3.40 -7.27 6.35
N ASP A 64 -3.53 -7.77 7.57
CA ASP A 64 -3.51 -6.93 8.77
C ASP A 64 -2.12 -6.32 8.97
N TYR A 65 -2.07 -5.02 9.25
CA TYR A 65 -0.80 -4.30 9.37
C TYR A 65 0.03 -4.74 10.57
N PHE A 66 -0.63 -5.08 11.69
CA PHE A 66 0.05 -5.39 12.95
C PHE A 66 0.48 -6.87 13.01
N SER A 67 -0.49 -7.79 13.00
CA SER A 67 -0.25 -9.23 13.15
C SER A 67 0.32 -9.88 11.88
N LYS A 68 0.21 -9.21 10.73
CA LYS A 68 0.45 -9.81 9.40
C LYS A 68 -0.50 -10.96 9.07
N TRP A 69 -1.65 -11.04 9.74
CA TRP A 69 -2.71 -11.98 9.38
C TRP A 69 -3.16 -11.77 7.94
N VAL A 70 -3.36 -12.85 7.19
CA VAL A 70 -3.73 -12.80 5.78
C VAL A 70 -5.09 -13.46 5.55
N GLU A 71 -5.99 -12.72 4.91
CA GLU A 71 -7.24 -13.21 4.35
C GLU A 71 -7.13 -13.15 2.82
N ALA A 72 -7.43 -14.25 2.13
CA ALA A 72 -7.21 -14.34 0.70
C ALA A 72 -8.34 -15.08 0.00
N LYS A 73 -8.79 -14.57 -1.15
CA LYS A 73 -9.85 -15.21 -1.94
C LYS A 73 -9.62 -15.08 -3.44
N ALA A 74 -9.81 -16.18 -4.16
CA ALA A 74 -9.62 -16.25 -5.61
C ALA A 74 -10.90 -15.93 -6.41
N TYR A 75 -10.73 -15.20 -7.51
CA TYR A 75 -11.77 -14.66 -8.38
C TYR A 75 -11.45 -14.84 -9.88
N THR A 76 -12.49 -14.91 -10.71
CA THR A 76 -12.39 -14.93 -12.19
C THR A 76 -12.34 -13.50 -12.74
N SER A 77 -13.37 -12.73 -12.41
CA SER A 77 -13.58 -11.28 -12.41
C SER A 77 -13.43 -10.65 -11.02
N ILE A 78 -12.77 -9.50 -10.83
CA ILE A 78 -12.97 -8.69 -9.60
C ILE A 78 -13.85 -7.51 -9.97
N LYS A 79 -15.06 -7.46 -9.39
CA LYS A 79 -15.99 -6.34 -9.51
C LYS A 79 -16.12 -5.60 -8.17
N ASP A 80 -16.63 -4.38 -8.21
CA ASP A 80 -16.80 -3.52 -7.01
C ASP A 80 -17.58 -4.22 -5.88
N LYS A 81 -18.66 -4.94 -6.25
CA LYS A 81 -19.49 -5.70 -5.29
C LYS A 81 -18.74 -6.86 -4.64
N ASP A 82 -17.73 -7.41 -5.32
CA ASP A 82 -16.93 -8.51 -4.79
C ASP A 82 -15.99 -8.03 -3.68
N ILE A 83 -15.50 -6.79 -3.79
CA ILE A 83 -14.62 -6.16 -2.80
C ILE A 83 -15.40 -5.88 -1.52
N THR A 84 -16.57 -5.23 -1.60
CA THR A 84 -17.40 -4.97 -0.40
C THR A 84 -17.82 -6.28 0.27
N LYS A 85 -18.24 -7.29 -0.50
CA LYS A 85 -18.57 -8.62 0.01
C LYS A 85 -17.37 -9.30 0.67
N PHE A 86 -16.17 -9.13 0.12
CA PHE A 86 -14.96 -9.70 0.68
C PHE A 86 -14.62 -9.06 2.03
N VAL A 87 -14.63 -7.73 2.12
CA VAL A 87 -14.36 -7.00 3.38
C VAL A 87 -15.41 -7.36 4.43
N TRP A 88 -16.69 -7.34 4.06
CA TRP A 88 -17.77 -7.68 4.98
C TRP A 88 -17.64 -9.09 5.55
N LYS A 89 -17.40 -10.09 4.70
CA LYS A 89 -17.37 -11.50 5.12
C LYS A 89 -16.09 -11.93 5.82
N ASN A 90 -14.94 -11.48 5.34
CA ASN A 90 -13.65 -11.99 5.81
C ASN A 90 -12.99 -11.08 6.84
N ILE A 91 -13.38 -9.80 6.89
CA ILE A 91 -12.84 -8.85 7.87
C ILE A 91 -13.90 -8.52 8.92
N VAL A 92 -15.01 -7.89 8.52
CA VAL A 92 -15.98 -7.34 9.48
C VAL A 92 -16.65 -8.42 10.33
N TYR A 93 -17.17 -9.49 9.73
CA TYR A 93 -17.81 -10.57 10.51
C TYR A 93 -16.86 -11.36 11.40
N ARG A 94 -15.56 -11.36 11.12
CA ARG A 94 -14.58 -12.22 11.82
C ARG A 94 -13.80 -11.47 12.88
N PHE A 95 -13.41 -10.24 12.60
CA PHE A 95 -12.49 -9.46 13.41
C PHE A 95 -13.08 -8.11 13.86
N GLY A 96 -14.31 -7.80 13.44
CA GLY A 96 -14.97 -6.53 13.72
C GLY A 96 -14.66 -5.44 12.67
N ILE A 97 -15.21 -4.25 12.91
CA ILE A 97 -15.08 -3.12 11.99
C ILE A 97 -13.67 -2.53 12.10
N PRO A 98 -12.86 -2.55 11.03
CA PRO A 98 -11.52 -1.96 11.07
C PRO A 98 -11.59 -0.43 11.13
N GLN A 99 -10.59 0.19 11.73
CA GLN A 99 -10.50 1.67 11.76
C GLN A 99 -10.10 2.22 10.40
N THR A 100 -9.20 1.53 9.68
CA THR A 100 -8.66 1.99 8.40
C THR A 100 -8.48 0.84 7.43
N ILE A 101 -8.85 1.06 6.18
CA ILE A 101 -8.53 0.18 5.06
C ILE A 101 -7.66 0.96 4.09
N ILE A 102 -6.54 0.36 3.70
CA ILE A 102 -5.59 0.90 2.73
C ILE A 102 -5.67 0.04 1.47
N VAL A 103 -6.05 0.66 0.36
CA VAL A 103 -6.13 0.02 -0.96
C VAL A 103 -5.07 0.62 -1.88
N ASP A 104 -4.70 -0.09 -2.95
CA ASP A 104 -3.92 0.54 -4.02
C ASP A 104 -4.80 1.50 -4.84
N ASN A 105 -4.17 2.38 -5.62
CA ASN A 105 -4.88 3.26 -6.57
C ASN A 105 -5.42 2.52 -7.80
N GLY A 106 -5.71 1.22 -7.69
CA GLY A 106 -6.33 0.44 -8.75
C GLY A 106 -7.73 1.00 -9.06
N PRO A 107 -8.13 1.10 -10.34
CA PRO A 107 -9.46 1.60 -10.72
C PRO A 107 -10.60 0.77 -10.11
N GLN A 108 -10.33 -0.49 -9.73
CA GLN A 108 -11.29 -1.38 -9.09
C GLN A 108 -11.65 -0.95 -7.64
N PHE A 109 -10.79 -0.16 -6.99
CA PHE A 109 -11.01 0.31 -5.61
C PHE A 109 -11.54 1.74 -5.52
N ASP A 110 -11.67 2.44 -6.66
CA ASP A 110 -12.28 3.78 -6.76
C ASP A 110 -13.78 3.70 -7.09
N SER A 111 -14.48 2.71 -6.55
CA SER A 111 -15.93 2.62 -6.74
C SER A 111 -16.69 3.48 -5.73
N ALA A 112 -17.76 4.14 -6.19
CA ALA A 112 -18.65 4.89 -5.30
C ALA A 112 -19.26 3.97 -4.25
N ALA A 113 -19.62 2.74 -4.63
CA ALA A 113 -20.17 1.73 -3.72
C ALA A 113 -19.22 1.39 -2.56
N PHE A 114 -17.92 1.22 -2.83
CA PHE A 114 -16.94 0.93 -1.78
C PHE A 114 -16.72 2.13 -0.86
N ARG A 115 -16.71 3.35 -1.42
CA ARG A 115 -16.61 4.58 -0.62
C ARG A 115 -17.82 4.76 0.31
N THR A 116 -19.03 4.55 -0.19
CA THR A 116 -20.26 4.61 0.63
C THR A 116 -20.22 3.56 1.73
N PHE A 117 -19.87 2.31 1.41
CA PHE A 117 -19.73 1.23 2.39
C PHE A 117 -18.74 1.57 3.51
N CYS A 118 -17.56 2.09 3.18
CA CYS A 118 -16.59 2.52 4.19
C CYS A 118 -17.13 3.70 5.03
N SER A 119 -17.82 4.65 4.40
CA SER A 119 -18.38 5.80 5.10
C SER A 119 -19.49 5.42 6.10
N GLU A 120 -20.39 4.50 5.72
CA GLU A 120 -21.47 4.01 6.58
C GLU A 120 -20.93 3.32 7.84
N LEU A 121 -19.85 2.54 7.68
CA LEU A 121 -19.18 1.85 8.78
C LEU A 121 -18.12 2.71 9.50
N LYS A 122 -18.00 3.99 9.14
CA LYS A 122 -16.98 4.93 9.67
C LYS A 122 -15.53 4.41 9.52
N ILE A 123 -15.28 3.62 8.48
CA ILE A 123 -13.96 3.11 8.12
C ILE A 123 -13.22 4.19 7.33
N LYS A 124 -12.02 4.57 7.78
CA LYS A 124 -11.16 5.47 7.03
C LYS A 124 -10.57 4.75 5.81
N ASN A 125 -11.03 5.11 4.61
CA ASN A 125 -10.47 4.57 3.37
C ASN A 125 -9.27 5.40 2.91
N LEU A 126 -8.11 4.78 2.79
CA LEU A 126 -6.87 5.40 2.33
C LEU A 126 -6.40 4.75 1.03
N TYR A 127 -5.95 5.58 0.09
CA TYR A 127 -5.37 5.11 -1.15
C TYR A 127 -3.85 5.21 -1.10
N SER A 128 -3.16 4.12 -1.39
CA SER A 128 -1.70 4.06 -1.46
C SER A 128 -1.21 4.23 -2.90
N THR A 129 -0.10 4.94 -3.07
CA THR A 129 0.65 4.90 -4.33
C THR A 129 1.18 3.48 -4.56
N PRO A 130 1.29 2.99 -5.82
CA PRO A 130 1.87 1.68 -6.11
C PRO A 130 3.18 1.49 -5.37
N TRP A 131 3.16 0.65 -4.35
CA TRP A 131 4.26 0.51 -3.42
C TRP A 131 5.28 -0.44 -4.04
N TYR A 132 6.56 -0.03 -4.10
CA TYR A 132 7.66 -0.89 -4.51
C TYR A 132 7.73 -2.10 -3.56
N PRO A 133 7.44 -3.34 -4.03
CA PRO A 133 7.40 -4.55 -3.19
C PRO A 133 8.75 -4.91 -2.54
N GLN A 134 9.83 -4.27 -3.00
CA GLN A 134 11.21 -4.68 -2.73
C GLN A 134 11.72 -4.40 -1.31
N SER A 135 10.98 -3.70 -0.44
CA SER A 135 11.37 -3.53 0.97
C SER A 135 10.69 -4.51 1.95
N ASN A 136 9.92 -5.49 1.46
CA ASN A 136 9.33 -6.55 2.29
C ASN A 136 10.22 -7.79 2.46
N GLY A 137 11.43 -7.80 1.92
CA GLY A 137 12.43 -8.80 2.30
C GLY A 137 13.02 -8.44 3.66
N GLN A 138 12.34 -8.77 4.75
CA GLN A 138 12.91 -8.58 6.08
C GLN A 138 13.65 -9.84 6.53
N THR A 139 14.96 -9.81 6.38
CA THR A 139 15.89 -10.67 7.09
C THR A 139 15.93 -10.27 8.58
N THR A 140 15.30 -11.10 9.42
CA THR A 140 15.64 -11.46 10.84
C THR A 140 15.28 -10.46 11.98
N PRO A 141 14.95 -10.96 13.20
CA PRO A 141 15.74 -11.88 14.04
C PRO A 141 15.24 -13.35 14.06
N ARG A 142 16.05 -14.23 14.66
CA ARG A 142 16.00 -15.71 14.68
C ARG A 142 14.65 -16.41 14.92
N ARG A 143 13.58 -15.73 15.35
CA ARG A 143 12.19 -16.24 15.39
C ARG A 143 11.20 -15.07 15.24
N PRO A 144 10.58 -14.83 14.08
CA PRO A 144 9.47 -13.90 13.98
C PRO A 144 8.30 -14.40 14.85
N THR A 145 7.67 -13.52 15.63
CA THR A 145 6.43 -13.86 16.34
C THR A 145 5.38 -14.25 15.31
N ALA A 146 4.76 -15.41 15.47
CA ALA A 146 3.81 -15.92 14.48
C ALA A 146 2.58 -14.99 14.43
N PRO A 147 1.96 -14.79 13.24
CA PRO A 147 0.74 -14.01 13.12
C PRO A 147 -0.38 -14.45 14.06
N PHE A 148 -0.48 -15.75 14.31
CA PHE A 148 -1.46 -16.32 15.24
C PHE A 148 -1.22 -15.87 16.69
N THR A 149 0.02 -15.92 17.18
CA THR A 149 0.39 -15.44 18.52
C THR A 149 0.14 -13.94 18.67
N LEU A 150 0.39 -13.13 17.63
CA LEU A 150 0.09 -11.70 17.66
C LEU A 150 -1.43 -11.40 17.64
N ALA A 151 -2.21 -12.24 16.96
CA ALA A 151 -3.65 -12.09 16.83
C ALA A 151 -4.42 -12.55 18.09
N TYR A 152 -3.99 -13.65 18.70
CA TYR A 152 -4.75 -14.37 19.73
C TYR A 152 -3.98 -14.56 21.04
N GLY A 153 -2.75 -14.05 21.15
CA GLY A 153 -1.96 -14.13 22.39
C GLY A 153 -1.38 -15.50 22.74
N MET A 154 -1.87 -16.56 22.09
CA MET A 154 -1.46 -17.95 22.32
C MET A 154 -0.70 -18.52 21.14
N ASP A 155 0.14 -19.51 21.40
CA ASP A 155 0.79 -20.27 20.34
C ASP A 155 -0.21 -21.13 19.56
N LYS A 156 0.05 -21.29 18.27
CA LYS A 156 -0.80 -22.08 17.40
C LYS A 156 -0.69 -23.55 17.78
N ILE A 157 -1.82 -24.13 18.20
CA ILE A 157 -1.97 -25.57 18.35
C ILE A 157 -2.36 -26.16 16.98
N ILE A 158 -1.57 -27.11 16.49
CA ILE A 158 -1.85 -27.80 15.22
C ILE A 158 -2.85 -28.94 15.51
N PRO A 159 -3.81 -29.26 14.61
CA PRO A 159 -4.79 -30.32 14.86
C PRO A 159 -4.21 -31.68 15.29
N MET A 160 -2.98 -32.00 14.88
CA MET A 160 -2.27 -33.21 15.31
C MET A 160 -1.94 -33.22 16.81
N GLU A 161 -1.64 -32.06 17.41
CA GLU A 161 -1.33 -31.91 18.84
C GLU A 161 -2.58 -32.03 19.73
N ILE A 162 -3.77 -31.88 19.14
CA ILE A 162 -5.04 -32.15 19.82
C ILE A 162 -5.27 -33.66 19.97
N GLY A 163 -4.89 -34.45 18.95
CA GLY A 163 -5.00 -35.91 18.97
C GLY A 163 -3.87 -36.61 19.73
N MET A 164 -2.74 -35.93 19.96
CA MET A 164 -1.60 -36.42 20.73
C MET A 164 -1.15 -35.32 21.69
N PRO A 165 -1.61 -35.35 22.97
CA PRO A 165 -1.31 -34.28 23.91
C PRO A 165 0.20 -34.18 24.15
N THR A 166 0.78 -33.06 23.72
CA THR A 166 2.14 -32.64 24.10
C THR A 166 2.13 -32.11 25.53
N THR A 167 3.31 -31.93 26.12
CA THR A 167 3.46 -31.40 27.49
C THR A 167 2.71 -30.08 27.69
N GLN A 168 2.58 -29.28 26.63
CA GLN A 168 1.81 -28.03 26.59
C GLN A 168 0.30 -28.25 26.78
N THR A 169 -0.30 -29.16 26.01
CA THR A 169 -1.74 -29.49 26.10
C THR A 169 -2.08 -30.23 27.40
N ALA A 170 -1.16 -31.05 27.91
CA ALA A 170 -1.34 -31.81 29.15
C ALA A 170 -1.34 -30.92 30.42
N MET A 171 -0.54 -29.83 30.43
CA MET A 171 -0.46 -28.89 31.55
C MET A 171 -1.69 -27.97 31.67
N GLN A 172 -2.47 -27.82 30.59
CA GLN A 172 -3.60 -26.89 30.54
C GLN A 172 -4.86 -27.44 31.21
N GLY A 173 -5.00 -28.76 31.34
CA GLY A 173 -6.15 -29.41 31.98
C GLY A 173 -6.09 -29.52 33.52
N GLN A 174 -5.08 -28.96 34.19
CA GLN A 174 -4.83 -29.15 35.63
C GLN A 174 -4.90 -27.85 36.47
N LYS A 175 -5.27 -26.71 35.90
CA LYS A 175 -5.13 -25.39 36.55
C LYS A 175 -6.46 -24.62 36.64
N ASP A 176 -6.51 -23.69 37.61
CA ASP A 176 -7.62 -22.78 37.82
C ASP A 176 -7.77 -21.82 36.62
N GLU A 177 -8.80 -22.06 35.80
CA GLU A 177 -8.96 -21.51 34.45
C GLU A 177 -9.00 -19.97 34.44
N ASN A 178 -9.63 -19.35 35.46
CA ASN A 178 -9.79 -17.90 35.52
C ASN A 178 -8.48 -17.15 35.85
N GLN A 179 -7.63 -17.73 36.71
CA GLN A 179 -6.36 -17.11 37.09
C GLN A 179 -5.34 -17.21 35.95
N GLU A 180 -5.34 -18.32 35.21
CA GLU A 180 -4.49 -18.48 34.02
C GLU A 180 -5.01 -17.61 32.86
N LEU A 181 -6.33 -17.42 32.71
CA LEU A 181 -6.88 -16.47 31.72
C LEU A 181 -6.35 -15.05 31.95
N GLY A 182 -6.34 -14.59 33.20
CA GLY A 182 -5.81 -13.26 33.56
C GLY A 182 -4.33 -13.09 33.23
N LYS A 183 -3.50 -14.08 33.61
CA LYS A 183 -2.06 -14.09 33.26
C LYS A 183 -1.83 -14.16 31.75
N HIS A 184 -2.69 -14.88 31.03
CA HIS A 184 -2.61 -14.98 29.59
C HIS A 184 -2.85 -13.61 28.95
N LEU A 185 -3.89 -12.88 29.36
CA LEU A 185 -4.20 -11.53 28.88
C LEU A 185 -3.05 -10.54 29.07
N ASP A 186 -2.44 -10.50 30.25
CA ASP A 186 -1.28 -9.65 30.54
C ASP A 186 -0.07 -10.02 29.65
N TRP A 187 0.15 -11.32 29.44
CA TRP A 187 1.17 -11.81 28.52
C TRP A 187 0.89 -11.41 27.06
N GLU A 188 -0.37 -11.41 26.62
CA GLU A 188 -0.72 -10.97 25.27
C GLU A 188 -0.35 -9.51 25.05
N ASP A 189 -0.66 -8.65 26.01
CA ASP A 189 -0.38 -7.22 25.91
C ASP A 189 1.12 -6.93 25.94
N GLU A 190 1.90 -7.65 26.76
CA GLU A 190 3.37 -7.56 26.74
C GLU A 190 3.95 -7.99 25.38
N VAL A 191 3.46 -9.09 24.81
CA VAL A 191 3.92 -9.58 23.49
C VAL A 191 3.57 -8.57 22.40
N ARG A 192 2.36 -8.00 22.42
CA ARG A 192 1.91 -6.98 21.47
C ARG A 192 2.71 -5.69 21.61
N GLU A 193 2.97 -5.23 22.82
CA GLU A 193 3.75 -4.02 23.08
C GLU A 193 5.18 -4.19 22.56
N ASN A 194 5.84 -5.30 22.89
CA ASN A 194 7.17 -5.64 22.38
C ASN A 194 7.20 -5.72 20.84
N ALA A 195 6.18 -6.32 20.22
CA ALA A 195 6.06 -6.36 18.77
C ALA A 195 5.88 -4.95 18.17
N SER A 196 5.08 -4.10 18.81
CA SER A 196 4.85 -2.72 18.37
C SER A 196 6.16 -1.90 18.37
N ILE A 197 6.97 -2.02 19.42
CA ILE A 197 8.26 -1.35 19.56
C ILE A 197 9.22 -1.79 18.44
N ARG A 198 9.31 -3.10 18.20
CA ARG A 198 10.13 -3.67 17.12
C ARG A 198 9.68 -3.18 15.74
N MET A 199 8.37 -3.15 15.50
CA MET A 199 7.79 -2.65 14.24
C MET A 199 8.11 -1.17 14.02
N VAL A 200 7.95 -0.32 15.04
CA VAL A 200 8.29 1.11 14.97
C VAL A 200 9.78 1.28 14.66
N GLY A 201 10.66 0.55 15.37
CA GLY A 201 12.11 0.60 15.11
C GLY A 201 12.48 0.18 13.69
N TYR A 202 11.83 -0.86 13.15
CA TYR A 202 12.05 -1.29 11.76
C TYR A 202 11.55 -0.25 10.74
N GLN A 203 10.35 0.29 10.96
CA GLN A 203 9.77 1.31 10.08
C GLN A 203 10.64 2.56 10.04
N GLN A 204 11.18 3.00 11.19
CA GLN A 204 12.12 4.13 11.26
C GLN A 204 13.39 3.86 10.45
N LYS A 205 14.00 2.67 10.58
CA LYS A 205 15.20 2.29 9.80
C LYS A 205 14.91 2.26 8.30
N THR A 206 13.79 1.67 7.90
CA THR A 206 13.34 1.61 6.50
C THR A 206 13.07 3.00 5.94
N ALA A 207 12.38 3.86 6.71
CA ALA A 207 12.11 5.25 6.34
C ALA A 207 13.41 6.04 6.21
N ALA A 208 14.36 5.92 7.14
CA ALA A 208 15.66 6.57 7.05
C ALA A 208 16.44 6.14 5.79
N HIS A 209 16.47 4.84 5.50
CA HIS A 209 17.12 4.32 4.30
C HIS A 209 16.48 4.84 3.01
N TYR A 210 15.15 4.86 2.94
CA TYR A 210 14.40 5.38 1.79
C TYR A 210 14.59 6.89 1.64
N ASN A 211 14.39 7.64 2.73
CA ASN A 211 14.45 9.10 2.76
C ASN A 211 15.85 9.64 2.44
N ARG A 212 16.92 8.86 2.71
CA ARG A 212 18.29 9.23 2.30
C ARG A 212 18.42 9.50 0.79
N LYS A 213 17.63 8.81 -0.04
CA LYS A 213 17.63 8.97 -1.49
C LYS A 213 16.48 9.86 -2.00
N ALA A 214 15.55 10.25 -1.12
CA ALA A 214 14.42 11.07 -1.50
C ALA A 214 14.88 12.50 -1.82
N ARG A 215 14.36 13.05 -2.92
CA ARG A 215 14.47 14.48 -3.23
C ARG A 215 13.05 15.01 -3.40
N PRO A 216 12.47 15.62 -2.35
CA PRO A 216 11.15 16.19 -2.41
C PRO A 216 11.02 17.18 -3.57
N ARG A 217 9.92 17.07 -4.31
CA ARG A 217 9.59 18.00 -5.41
C ARG A 217 8.24 18.64 -5.10
N THR A 218 8.17 19.96 -5.18
CA THR A 218 6.92 20.70 -4.98
C THR A 218 6.67 21.62 -6.16
N PHE A 219 5.43 21.63 -6.65
CA PHE A 219 5.03 22.50 -7.76
C PHE A 219 4.05 23.55 -7.25
N LYS A 220 4.24 24.80 -7.67
CA LYS A 220 3.27 25.87 -7.38
C LYS A 220 2.10 25.77 -8.36
N VAL A 221 0.92 26.17 -7.92
CA VAL A 221 -0.23 26.36 -8.83
C VAL A 221 0.17 27.33 -9.94
N GLY A 222 -0.19 27.00 -11.19
CA GLY A 222 0.22 27.73 -12.40
C GLY A 222 1.52 27.23 -13.03
N THR A 223 2.29 26.35 -12.38
CA THR A 223 3.55 25.83 -12.96
C THR A 223 3.27 24.88 -14.12
N LEU A 224 4.05 24.99 -15.20
CA LEU A 224 4.03 24.02 -16.30
C LEU A 224 4.77 22.74 -15.90
N VAL A 225 4.13 21.61 -16.14
CA VAL A 225 4.65 20.27 -15.84
C VAL A 225 4.47 19.32 -17.01
N LEU A 226 5.38 18.36 -17.13
CA LEU A 226 5.24 17.19 -17.97
C LEU A 226 4.83 15.98 -17.14
N ARG A 227 4.03 15.12 -17.76
CA ARG A 227 3.47 13.89 -17.19
C ARG A 227 4.21 12.67 -17.75
N LYS A 228 4.54 11.70 -16.89
CA LYS A 228 5.16 10.44 -17.31
C LYS A 228 4.19 9.64 -18.20
N ILE A 229 4.67 9.13 -19.33
CA ILE A 229 3.93 8.18 -20.18
C ILE A 229 4.09 6.77 -19.60
N PHE A 230 2.98 6.05 -19.43
CA PHE A 230 3.00 4.64 -19.04
C PHE A 230 2.84 3.75 -20.27
N GLU A 231 3.44 2.56 -20.24
CA GLU A 231 3.36 1.53 -21.31
C GLU A 231 1.91 1.17 -21.69
N ASN A 232 0.96 1.31 -20.76
CA ASN A 232 -0.46 1.02 -20.98
C ASN A 232 -1.23 2.14 -21.72
N THR A 233 -0.59 3.29 -21.95
CA THR A 233 -1.13 4.47 -22.65
C THR A 233 -0.47 4.69 -24.02
N VAL A 234 0.40 3.76 -24.41
CA VAL A 234 1.09 3.78 -25.69
C VAL A 234 0.06 3.55 -26.78
N GLU A 235 -0.11 4.51 -27.69
CA GLU A 235 -0.81 4.23 -28.94
C GLU A 235 -0.11 3.04 -29.60
N ASN A 236 -0.88 2.02 -30.02
CA ASN A 236 -0.43 0.70 -30.52
C ASN A 236 0.58 0.72 -31.70
N ARG A 237 1.18 1.86 -32.05
CA ARG A 237 2.07 2.08 -33.19
C ARG A 237 3.37 2.83 -32.88
N VAL A 238 3.68 3.14 -31.62
CA VAL A 238 4.92 3.88 -31.27
C VAL A 238 5.97 2.92 -30.69
N GLY A 239 7.08 2.76 -31.41
CA GLY A 239 8.18 1.86 -31.04
C GLY A 239 9.01 2.30 -29.83
N LYS A 240 10.11 1.57 -29.58
CA LYS A 240 11.04 1.71 -28.43
C LYS A 240 11.67 3.11 -28.22
N LEU A 241 11.45 4.06 -29.14
CA LEU A 241 11.99 5.42 -29.14
C LEU A 241 10.94 6.50 -28.85
N GLN A 242 9.85 6.15 -28.16
CA GLN A 242 8.85 7.14 -27.73
C GLN A 242 9.41 8.08 -26.66
N ALA A 243 8.85 9.28 -26.58
CA ALA A 243 9.13 10.20 -25.48
C ALA A 243 8.73 9.57 -24.14
N ASN A 244 9.48 9.89 -23.09
CA ASN A 244 9.16 9.41 -21.73
C ASN A 244 8.09 10.29 -21.05
N TRP A 245 7.87 11.50 -21.58
CA TRP A 245 7.08 12.54 -20.96
C TRP A 245 6.12 13.22 -21.97
N GLU A 246 4.89 13.47 -21.55
CA GLU A 246 3.80 14.10 -22.29
C GLU A 246 3.42 15.45 -21.67
N GLY A 247 2.87 16.36 -22.48
CA GLY A 247 2.42 17.69 -22.06
C GLY A 247 2.93 18.78 -23.01
N PRO A 248 3.05 20.04 -22.55
CA PRO A 248 2.96 20.49 -21.16
C PRO A 248 1.53 20.66 -20.62
N TYR A 249 1.38 20.59 -19.30
CA TYR A 249 0.14 20.82 -18.55
C TYR A 249 0.35 21.84 -17.43
N ILE A 250 -0.71 22.47 -16.94
CA ILE A 250 -0.67 23.45 -15.85
C ILE A 250 -1.14 22.80 -14.56
N VAL A 251 -0.44 23.04 -13.46
CA VAL A 251 -0.91 22.66 -12.12
C VAL A 251 -2.06 23.58 -11.70
N SER A 252 -3.27 23.04 -11.58
CA SER A 252 -4.46 23.81 -11.19
C SER A 252 -4.72 23.82 -9.68
N LYS A 253 -4.43 22.70 -8.99
CA LYS A 253 -4.51 22.59 -7.52
C LYS A 253 -3.39 21.70 -7.00
N ALA A 254 -2.88 22.02 -5.81
CA ALA A 254 -1.91 21.21 -5.08
C ALA A 254 -2.52 20.72 -3.77
N SER A 255 -2.36 19.43 -3.48
CA SER A 255 -2.71 18.83 -2.20
C SER A 255 -1.45 18.69 -1.33
N GLU A 256 -1.61 18.76 -0.01
CA GLU A 256 -0.50 18.61 0.95
C GLU A 256 0.19 17.24 0.85
N SER A 257 -0.52 16.22 0.36
CA SER A 257 -0.04 14.85 0.15
C SER A 257 0.74 14.63 -1.14
N GLY A 258 1.36 15.68 -1.70
CA GLY A 258 2.16 15.64 -2.94
C GLY A 258 1.39 15.13 -4.18
N THR A 259 0.07 15.29 -4.16
CA THR A 259 -0.82 15.00 -5.29
C THR A 259 -1.30 16.31 -5.91
N TYR A 260 -1.37 16.37 -7.23
CA TYR A 260 -1.64 17.59 -8.00
C TYR A 260 -2.76 17.38 -9.01
N HIS A 261 -3.70 18.34 -9.09
CA HIS A 261 -4.63 18.39 -10.21
C HIS A 261 -4.00 19.15 -11.37
N LEU A 262 -4.18 18.61 -12.58
CA LEU A 262 -3.63 19.17 -13.80
C LEU A 262 -4.75 19.72 -14.68
N GLN A 263 -4.40 20.66 -15.55
CA GLN A 263 -5.26 21.24 -16.56
C GLN A 263 -4.48 21.32 -17.87
N LYS A 264 -5.15 21.09 -18.99
CA LYS A 264 -4.60 21.34 -20.32
C LYS A 264 -4.42 22.85 -20.53
N LEU A 265 -3.61 23.22 -21.53
CA LEU A 265 -3.38 24.62 -21.89
C LEU A 265 -4.67 25.34 -22.34
N ASP A 266 -5.65 24.59 -22.85
CA ASP A 266 -6.97 25.08 -23.26
C ASP A 266 -7.93 25.34 -22.09
N GLY A 267 -7.53 25.04 -20.86
CA GLY A 267 -8.38 25.18 -19.68
C GLY A 267 -9.18 23.93 -19.31
N THR A 268 -9.03 22.80 -20.00
CA THR A 268 -9.74 21.56 -19.65
C THR A 268 -9.07 20.86 -18.46
N PRO A 269 -9.77 20.67 -17.31
CA PRO A 269 -9.18 19.99 -16.16
C PRO A 269 -9.11 18.47 -16.36
N PHE A 270 -8.07 17.85 -15.82
CA PHE A 270 -8.03 16.40 -15.67
C PHE A 270 -8.87 15.97 -14.47
N LEU A 271 -9.71 14.93 -14.67
CA LEU A 271 -10.58 14.39 -13.62
C LEU A 271 -9.79 13.76 -12.46
N ARG A 272 -8.67 13.10 -12.78
CA ARG A 272 -7.86 12.39 -11.79
C ARG A 272 -6.66 13.23 -11.35
N PRO A 273 -6.38 13.27 -10.04
CA PRO A 273 -5.17 13.89 -9.53
C PRO A 273 -3.95 13.00 -9.83
N TRP A 274 -2.78 13.63 -9.92
CA TRP A 274 -1.50 13.01 -10.29
C TRP A 274 -0.51 13.13 -9.15
N ASN A 275 0.12 12.02 -8.76
CA ASN A 275 1.20 12.06 -7.78
C ASN A 275 2.45 12.71 -8.38
N VAL A 276 3.17 13.50 -7.56
CA VAL A 276 4.43 14.17 -7.89
C VAL A 276 5.48 13.26 -8.53
N PHE A 277 5.49 11.96 -8.20
CA PHE A 277 6.40 10.98 -8.79
C PHE A 277 6.26 10.88 -10.31
N ASN A 278 5.04 11.07 -10.82
CA ASN A 278 4.72 11.00 -12.24
C ASN A 278 4.84 12.35 -12.94
N LEU A 279 5.33 13.39 -12.26
CA LEU A 279 5.40 14.75 -12.78
C LEU A 279 6.84 15.29 -12.76
N LYS A 280 7.13 16.21 -13.68
CA LYS A 280 8.32 17.06 -13.62
C LYS A 280 8.02 18.45 -14.14
N GLN A 281 8.78 19.43 -13.68
CA GLN A 281 8.67 20.80 -14.18
C GLN A 281 9.09 20.89 -15.64
N TYR A 282 8.34 21.66 -16.42
CA TYR A 282 8.65 22.06 -17.78
C TYR A 282 9.23 23.47 -17.77
N TYR A 283 10.33 23.67 -18.49
CA TYR A 283 11.02 24.96 -18.61
C TYR A 283 10.89 25.50 -20.03
N GLN A 284 10.55 26.78 -20.13
CA GLN A 284 10.51 27.56 -21.38
C GLN A 284 11.67 28.55 -21.43
#